data_AF-A0A380FP19-F1
#
_entry.id   AF-A0A380FP19-F1
#
_cell.length_a   1.000
_cell.length_b   1.000
_cell.length_c   1.000
_cell.angle_alpha   90.00
_cell.angle_beta   90.00
_cell.angle_gamma   90.00
#
_symmetry.space_group_name_H-M   'P 1'
#
loop_
_entity.id
_entity.type
_entity.pdbx_description
1 polymer ?
#
loop_
_entity_poly.entity_id
_entity_poly.type
_entity_poly.pdbx_seq_one_letter_code
_entity_poly.pdbx_strand_id
1 'polypeptide(L)'
;MQEPKQSPLDIIAVTTVAGNQSVEKNTNNALNVLDIMGRLDIEVSVGASRPLIKDASFASEIHGETGLDGPNLPKVPALKPTTMHAVDTIIEKVSHSDTKVTIVATGPLTNIAMAMNKEPNIVQKYRIYYNYGGRYIR
;
A
#
# COMPACT_ATOMS: atom_id res chain seq x y z
N MET A 1 17.95 16.15 14.47
CA MET A 1 16.89 15.65 13.56
C MET A 1 17.48 15.72 12.17
N GLN A 2 17.60 14.59 11.48
CA GLN A 2 18.19 14.52 10.13
C GLN A 2 17.15 15.04 9.14
N GLU A 3 17.53 15.95 8.23
CA GLU A 3 16.60 16.40 7.18
C GLU A 3 16.10 15.20 6.37
N PRO A 4 14.80 15.14 6.02
CA PRO A 4 14.26 14.04 5.24
C PRO A 4 15.01 13.94 3.91
N LYS A 5 15.56 12.76 3.64
CA LYS A 5 16.30 12.46 2.41
C LYS A 5 15.36 12.69 1.23
N GLN A 6 15.61 13.72 0.40
CA GLN A 6 14.83 13.96 -0.81
C GLN A 6 15.05 12.78 -1.77
N SER A 7 14.03 11.93 -1.89
CA SER A 7 14.00 10.87 -2.89
C SER A 7 13.72 11.50 -4.25
N PRO A 8 14.39 11.05 -5.34
CA PRO A 8 14.02 11.45 -6.70
C PRO A 8 12.68 10.86 -7.15
N LEU A 9 12.03 10.04 -6.31
CA LEU A 9 10.76 9.40 -6.61
C LEU A 9 9.60 10.31 -6.24
N ASP A 10 8.73 10.54 -7.22
CA ASP A 10 7.42 11.15 -7.02
C ASP A 10 6.42 10.08 -6.56
N ILE A 11 5.97 10.19 -5.31
CA ILE A 11 5.00 9.26 -4.74
C ILE A 11 3.61 9.86 -4.94
N ILE A 12 2.89 9.34 -5.92
CA ILE A 12 1.58 9.87 -6.34
C ILE A 12 0.39 9.31 -5.55
N ALA A 13 0.56 8.16 -4.87
CA ALA A 13 -0.44 7.55 -3.99
C ALA A 13 0.18 6.43 -3.14
N VAL A 14 -0.44 6.15 -2.00
CA VAL A 14 -0.19 4.93 -1.20
C VAL A 14 -1.48 4.11 -1.14
N THR A 15 -1.37 2.81 -1.37
CA THR A 15 -2.51 1.89 -1.22
C THR A 15 -2.19 0.81 -0.20
N THR A 16 -3.18 0.44 0.59
CA THR A 16 -3.03 -0.60 1.62
C THR A 16 -3.80 -1.87 1.26
N VAL A 17 -3.34 -2.99 1.79
CA VAL A 17 -3.94 -4.32 1.56
C VAL A 17 -3.80 -5.13 2.84
N ALA A 18 -4.74 -6.04 3.11
CA ALA A 18 -4.59 -7.00 4.19
C ALA A 18 -3.43 -7.97 3.90
N GLY A 19 -2.70 -8.33 4.96
CA GLY A 19 -1.54 -9.21 4.91
C GLY A 19 -1.18 -9.66 6.32
N ASN A 20 0.02 -9.33 6.79
CA ASN A 20 0.46 -9.65 8.17
C ASN A 20 -0.46 -9.06 9.25
N GLN A 21 -1.20 -8.00 8.93
CA GLN A 21 -2.24 -7.37 9.76
C GLN A 21 -3.47 -7.05 8.91
N SER A 22 -4.56 -6.63 9.57
CA SER A 22 -5.77 -6.15 8.88
C SER A 22 -5.49 -4.91 8.04
N VAL A 23 -6.30 -4.68 7.01
CA VAL A 23 -6.12 -3.53 6.11
C VAL A 23 -6.29 -2.21 6.86
N GLU A 24 -7.14 -2.17 7.89
CA GLU A 24 -7.38 -1.00 8.74
C GLU A 24 -6.12 -0.64 9.53
N LYS A 25 -5.46 -1.63 10.15
CA LYS A 25 -4.18 -1.43 10.84
C LYS A 25 -3.09 -0.96 9.88
N ASN A 26 -2.97 -1.61 8.73
CA ASN A 26 -2.01 -1.21 7.69
C ASN A 26 -2.25 0.21 7.19
N THR A 27 -3.52 0.62 7.07
CA THR A 27 -3.90 1.99 6.67
C THR A 27 -3.49 3.00 7.74
N ASN A 28 -3.81 2.73 9.01
CA ASN A 28 -3.37 3.60 10.11
C ASN A 28 -1.85 3.73 10.17
N ASN A 29 -1.13 2.62 9.95
CA ASN A 29 0.32 2.61 9.89
C ASN A 29 0.87 3.47 8.75
N ALA A 30 0.30 3.35 7.53
CA ALA A 30 0.69 4.17 6.39
C ALA A 30 0.44 5.67 6.65
N LEU A 31 -0.73 6.01 7.20
CA LEU A 31 -1.08 7.39 7.53
C LEU A 31 -0.14 7.98 8.59
N ASN A 32 0.17 7.23 9.65
CA ASN A 32 1.09 7.67 10.70
C ASN A 32 2.50 7.92 10.16
N VAL A 33 3.00 7.07 9.25
CA VAL A 33 4.32 7.27 8.62
C VAL A 33 4.33 8.55 7.78
N LEU A 34 3.30 8.77 6.96
CA LEU A 34 3.21 9.98 6.13
C LEU A 34 3.10 11.26 6.96
N ASP A 35 2.33 11.22 8.06
CA ASP A 35 2.18 12.31 9.01
C ASP A 35 3.53 12.68 9.66
N ILE A 36 4.26 11.68 10.17
CA ILE A 36 5.60 11.88 10.75
C ILE A 36 6.61 12.43 9.72
N MET A 37 6.48 12.00 8.46
CA MET A 37 7.32 12.50 7.36
C MET A 37 6.89 13.88 6.85
N GLY A 38 5.79 14.45 7.35
CA GLY A 38 5.23 15.71 6.85
C GLY A 38 4.71 15.64 5.42
N ARG A 39 4.45 14.44 4.88
CA ARG A 39 3.95 14.21 3.51
C ARG A 39 2.44 14.13 3.48
N LEU A 40 1.80 15.23 3.85
CA LEU A 40 0.33 15.35 3.91
C LEU A 40 -0.33 15.46 2.53
N ASP A 41 0.48 15.60 1.48
CA ASP A 41 0.10 15.68 0.08
C ASP A 41 -0.19 14.30 -0.54
N ILE A 42 0.28 13.22 0.07
CA ILE A 42 0.13 11.86 -0.47
C ILE A 42 -1.20 11.26 -0.01
N GLU A 43 -2.06 10.92 -0.97
CA GLU A 43 -3.30 10.20 -0.70
C GLU A 43 -3.06 8.75 -0.26
N VAL A 44 -3.88 8.26 0.69
CA VAL A 44 -3.88 6.87 1.14
C VAL A 44 -5.24 6.24 0.86
N SER A 45 -5.28 5.17 0.08
CA SER A 45 -6.52 4.46 -0.25
C SER A 45 -6.56 3.07 0.38
N VAL A 46 -7.67 2.75 1.04
CA VAL A 46 -7.92 1.44 1.65
C VAL A 46 -8.24 0.42 0.57
N GLY A 47 -7.55 -0.73 0.60
CA GLY A 47 -7.77 -1.80 -0.37
C GLY A 47 -8.39 -3.07 0.20
N ALA A 48 -8.06 -4.20 -0.43
CA ALA A 48 -8.67 -5.48 -0.12
C ALA A 48 -8.39 -5.91 1.32
N SER A 49 -9.45 -6.26 2.04
CA SER A 49 -9.40 -6.74 3.44
C SER A 49 -9.07 -8.23 3.58
N ARG A 50 -9.00 -8.97 2.48
CA ARG A 50 -8.69 -10.41 2.46
C ARG A 50 -8.01 -10.84 1.15
N PRO A 51 -7.36 -12.01 1.10
CA PRO A 51 -6.88 -12.61 -0.14
C PRO A 51 -8.04 -12.93 -1.11
N LEU A 52 -7.71 -13.09 -2.40
CA LEU A 52 -8.71 -13.40 -3.44
C LEU A 52 -9.47 -14.71 -3.19
N ILE A 53 -8.73 -15.78 -2.87
CA ILE A 53 -9.25 -17.15 -2.82
C ILE A 53 -9.09 -17.77 -1.42
N LYS A 54 -7.93 -17.60 -0.79
CA LYS A 54 -7.61 -18.22 0.50
C LYS A 54 -8.16 -17.40 1.67
N ASP A 55 -8.36 -18.06 2.80
CA ASP A 55 -8.67 -17.39 4.05
C ASP A 55 -7.53 -16.44 4.46
N ALA A 56 -7.91 -15.36 5.15
CA ALA A 56 -6.94 -14.45 5.71
C ALA A 56 -6.13 -15.14 6.81
N SER A 57 -4.81 -15.03 6.72
CA SER A 57 -3.89 -15.46 7.77
C SER A 57 -3.12 -14.23 8.24
N PHE A 58 -3.27 -13.89 9.53
CA PHE A 58 -2.58 -12.77 10.15
C PHE A 58 -1.38 -13.32 10.94
N ALA A 59 -0.18 -12.85 10.60
CA ALA A 59 1.05 -13.23 11.30
C ALA A 59 1.26 -12.33 12.55
N SER A 60 0.25 -12.25 13.42
CA SER A 60 0.25 -11.37 14.60
C SER A 60 1.38 -11.69 15.59
N GLU A 61 1.88 -12.93 15.63
CA GLU A 61 2.99 -13.35 16.50
C GLU A 61 4.37 -12.82 16.06
N ILE A 62 4.56 -12.38 14.81
CA ILE A 62 5.87 -11.98 14.26
C ILE A 62 6.06 -10.45 14.23
N HIS A 63 4.99 -9.66 14.13
CA HIS A 63 5.05 -8.21 13.91
C HIS A 63 4.43 -7.35 15.02
N GLY A 64 4.11 -7.94 16.17
CA GLY A 64 3.51 -7.22 17.28
C GLY A 64 2.02 -6.87 17.07
N GLU A 65 1.36 -6.29 18.07
CA GLU A 65 -0.09 -6.03 18.04
C GLU A 65 -0.49 -5.01 16.98
N THR A 66 0.35 -4.00 16.72
CA THR A 66 0.03 -2.93 15.76
C THR A 66 0.61 -3.18 14.37
N GLY A 67 1.61 -4.06 14.22
CA GLY A 67 2.39 -4.23 12.99
C GLY A 67 3.51 -3.18 12.80
N LEU A 68 3.59 -2.19 13.69
CA LEU A 68 4.63 -1.16 13.79
C LEU A 68 5.03 -0.93 15.26
N ASP A 69 5.09 -2.00 16.06
CA ASP A 69 5.46 -1.88 17.47
C ASP A 69 6.91 -1.36 17.61
N GLY A 70 7.13 -0.37 18.48
CA GLY A 70 8.44 0.25 18.73
C GLY A 70 8.37 1.78 18.89
N PRO A 71 8.08 2.54 17.83
CA PRO A 71 7.89 3.99 17.92
C PRO A 71 6.56 4.36 18.60
N ASN A 72 6.56 5.45 19.36
CA ASN A 72 5.35 5.99 19.99
C ASN A 72 4.54 6.76 18.93
N LEU A 73 3.69 6.04 18.18
CA LEU A 73 2.85 6.62 17.14
C LEU A 73 1.60 7.27 17.74
N PRO A 74 1.09 8.37 17.19
CA PRO A 74 -0.21 8.90 17.59
C PRO A 74 -1.29 7.84 17.33
N LYS A 75 -2.22 7.70 18.30
CA LYS A 75 -3.34 6.75 18.19
C LYS A 75 -4.28 7.10 17.03
N VAL A 76 -4.29 8.35 16.61
CA VAL A 76 -5.09 8.87 15.49
C VAL A 76 -4.17 9.72 14.61
N PRO A 77 -3.89 9.30 13.36
CA PRO A 77 -3.15 10.13 12.42
C PRO A 77 -3.93 11.41 12.09
N ALA A 78 -3.22 12.51 11.80
CA ALA A 78 -3.87 13.74 11.32
C ALA A 78 -4.53 13.53 9.94
N LEU A 79 -3.93 12.66 9.12
CA LEU A 79 -4.43 12.26 7.81
C LEU A 79 -5.58 11.24 7.92
N LYS A 80 -6.49 11.30 6.96
CA LYS A 80 -7.54 10.30 6.76
C LYS A 80 -7.35 9.63 5.41
N PRO A 81 -7.73 8.35 5.28
CA PRO A 81 -7.73 7.71 3.98
C PRO A 81 -8.77 8.36 3.07
N THR A 82 -8.56 8.25 1.76
CA THR A 82 -9.55 8.66 0.77
C THR A 82 -10.78 7.74 0.83
N THR A 83 -11.89 8.20 0.25
CA THR A 83 -13.09 7.38 0.06
C THR A 83 -12.96 6.42 -1.12
N MET A 84 -11.95 6.59 -1.97
CA MET A 84 -11.72 5.74 -3.14
C MET A 84 -11.04 4.44 -2.71
N HIS A 85 -11.53 3.31 -3.23
CA HIS A 85 -10.91 2.02 -2.95
C HIS A 85 -9.55 1.92 -3.67
N ALA A 86 -8.56 1.29 -3.04
CA ALA A 86 -7.20 1.17 -3.58
C ALA A 86 -7.13 0.64 -5.02
N VAL A 87 -8.02 -0.29 -5.38
CA VAL A 87 -8.12 -0.83 -6.74
C VAL A 87 -8.45 0.27 -7.75
N ASP A 88 -9.38 1.16 -7.39
CA ASP A 88 -9.79 2.27 -8.23
C ASP A 88 -8.72 3.35 -8.29
N THR A 89 -8.04 3.61 -7.18
CA THR A 89 -6.86 4.48 -7.15
C THR A 89 -5.76 3.96 -8.09
N ILE A 90 -5.45 2.66 -8.07
CA ILE A 90 -4.47 2.08 -9.01
C ILE A 90 -4.91 2.30 -10.46
N ILE A 91 -6.17 2.02 -10.79
CA ILE A 91 -6.70 2.21 -12.15
C ILE A 91 -6.62 3.69 -12.55
N GLU A 92 -7.06 4.59 -11.68
CA GLU A 92 -7.07 6.04 -11.92
C GLU A 92 -5.65 6.55 -12.19
N LYS A 93 -4.71 6.31 -11.26
CA LYS A 93 -3.34 6.83 -11.37
C LYS A 93 -2.59 6.25 -12.56
N VAL A 94 -2.77 4.96 -12.85
CA VAL A 94 -2.14 4.34 -14.01
C VAL A 94 -2.75 4.83 -15.33
N SER A 95 -4.07 5.00 -15.38
CA SER A 95 -4.76 5.37 -16.62
C SER A 95 -4.52 6.81 -17.04
N HIS A 96 -4.47 7.73 -16.06
CA HIS A 96 -4.28 9.17 -16.28
C HIS A 96 -2.81 9.60 -16.35
N SER A 97 -1.86 8.68 -16.13
CA SER A 97 -0.44 8.99 -16.27
C SER A 97 -0.01 8.94 -17.74
N ASP A 98 0.65 10.01 -18.21
CA ASP A 98 1.26 10.07 -19.54
C ASP A 98 2.50 9.17 -19.67
N THR A 99 3.08 8.78 -18.54
CA THR A 99 4.25 7.90 -18.46
C THR A 99 3.94 6.62 -17.69
N LYS A 100 4.80 5.60 -17.82
CA LYS A 100 4.57 4.35 -17.11
C LYS A 100 4.74 4.53 -15.60
N VAL A 101 3.65 4.33 -14.86
CA VAL A 101 3.68 4.31 -13.40
C VAL A 101 4.47 3.10 -12.91
N THR A 102 5.31 3.28 -11.90
CA THR A 102 5.97 2.17 -11.21
C THR A 102 5.22 1.85 -9.92
N ILE A 103 4.63 0.66 -9.85
CA ILE A 103 3.99 0.13 -8.66
C ILE A 103 5.05 -0.61 -7.84
N VAL A 104 5.31 -0.13 -6.63
CA VAL A 104 6.20 -0.81 -5.66
C VAL A 104 5.34 -1.62 -4.71
N ALA A 105 5.28 -2.93 -4.93
CA ALA A 105 4.48 -3.84 -4.13
C ALA A 105 5.35 -4.51 -3.06
N THR A 106 5.05 -4.19 -1.79
CA THR A 106 5.75 -4.72 -0.60
C THR A 106 4.90 -5.70 0.22
N GLY A 107 3.66 -5.96 -0.21
CA GLY A 107 2.73 -6.89 0.42
C GLY A 107 1.96 -7.71 -0.62
N PRO A 108 0.87 -8.38 -0.22
CA PRO A 108 0.05 -9.20 -1.12
C PRO A 108 -0.41 -8.43 -2.37
N LEU A 109 -0.33 -9.09 -3.53
CA LEU A 109 -0.69 -8.50 -4.84
C LEU A 109 -2.21 -8.40 -5.09
N THR A 110 -3.04 -8.59 -4.06
CA THR A 110 -4.51 -8.66 -4.18
C THR A 110 -5.09 -7.42 -4.89
N ASN A 111 -4.69 -6.21 -4.48
CA ASN A 111 -5.19 -4.98 -5.10
C ASN A 111 -4.82 -4.89 -6.58
N ILE A 112 -3.58 -5.24 -6.93
CA ILE A 112 -3.07 -5.20 -8.30
C ILE A 112 -3.81 -6.22 -9.16
N ALA A 113 -3.97 -7.45 -8.67
CA ALA A 113 -4.71 -8.50 -9.36
C ALA A 113 -6.18 -8.09 -9.61
N MET A 114 -6.83 -7.48 -8.62
CA MET A 114 -8.19 -6.94 -8.77
C MET A 114 -8.25 -5.79 -9.78
N ALA A 115 -7.26 -4.89 -9.80
CA ALA A 115 -7.18 -3.80 -10.76
C ALA A 115 -7.02 -4.30 -12.19
N MET A 116 -6.14 -5.29 -12.40
CA MET A 116 -5.98 -5.93 -13.70
C MET A 116 -7.25 -6.63 -14.18
N ASN A 117 -8.00 -7.24 -13.26
CA ASN A 117 -9.25 -7.91 -13.61
C ASN A 117 -10.37 -6.89 -13.92
N LYS A 118 -10.39 -5.75 -13.22
CA LYS A 118 -11.39 -4.70 -13.38
C LYS A 118 -11.14 -3.84 -14.63
N GLU A 119 -9.89 -3.50 -14.93
CA GLU A 119 -9.49 -2.75 -16.13
C GLU A 119 -8.27 -3.40 -16.80
N PRO A 120 -8.46 -4.40 -17.68
CA PRO A 120 -7.35 -5.14 -18.28
C PRO A 120 -6.36 -4.29 -19.09
N ASN A 121 -6.79 -3.13 -19.62
CA ASN A 121 -5.92 -2.30 -20.45
C ASN A 121 -4.80 -1.61 -19.66
N ILE A 122 -4.92 -1.48 -18.33
CA ILE A 122 -3.87 -0.84 -17.50
C ILE A 122 -2.55 -1.63 -17.50
N VAL A 123 -2.56 -2.93 -17.84
CA VAL A 123 -1.39 -3.82 -17.77
C VAL A 123 -0.23 -3.32 -18.64
N GLN A 124 -0.52 -2.58 -19.72
CA GLN A 124 0.50 -2.02 -20.60
C GLN A 124 1.11 -0.71 -20.07
N LYS A 125 0.45 -0.07 -19.09
CA LYS A 125 0.73 1.29 -18.60
C LYS A 125 1.51 1.36 -17.29
N TYR A 126 1.81 0.23 -16.64
CA TYR A 126 2.63 0.23 -15.43
C TYR A 126 3.82 -0.73 -15.50
N ARG A 127 4.75 -0.59 -14.56
CA ARG A 127 5.76 -1.58 -14.20
C ARG A 127 5.55 -1.98 -12.73
N ILE A 128 5.81 -3.23 -12.37
CA ILE A 128 5.78 -3.65 -10.96
C ILE A 128 7.19 -3.96 -10.51
N TYR A 129 7.62 -3.30 -9.44
CA TYR A 129 8.70 -3.78 -8.60
C TYR A 129 8.09 -4.52 -7.43
N TYR A 130 8.31 -5.83 -7.36
CA TYR A 130 7.81 -6.68 -6.29
C TYR A 130 8.98 -7.25 -5.52
N ASN A 131 9.07 -6.90 -4.24
CA ASN A 131 10.06 -7.46 -3.33
C ASN A 131 9.32 -8.19 -2.20
N TYR A 132 9.04 -9.46 -2.42
CA TYR A 132 8.57 -10.37 -1.39
C TYR A 132 9.32 -11.68 -1.55
N GLY A 133 9.77 -12.26 -0.44
CA GLY A 133 10.61 -13.46 -0.37
C GLY A 133 9.92 -14.71 -0.92
N GLY A 134 9.73 -14.78 -2.23
CA GLY A 134 9.27 -15.97 -2.93
C GLY A 134 10.27 -17.10 -2.72
N ARG A 135 9.90 -18.06 -1.88
CA ARG A 135 10.64 -19.31 -1.73
C ARG A 135 10.28 -20.20 -2.93
N TYR A 136 11.20 -20.33 -3.89
CA TYR A 136 11.11 -21.40 -4.88
C TYR A 136 11.33 -22.73 -4.14
N ILE A 137 10.25 -23.45 -3.85
CA ILE A 137 10.32 -24.83 -3.36
C ILE A 137 10.14 -25.72 -4.60
N ARG A 138 11.19 -26.46 -4.96
CA ARG A 138 11.12 -27.55 -5.94
C ARG A 138 10.55 -28.80 -5.28
#